data_AF-A0A1V5DSF2-F1
#
_entry.id   AF-A0A1V5DSF2-F1
#
_cell.length_a   1.000
_cell.length_b   1.000
_cell.length_c   1.000
_cell.angle_alpha   90.00
_cell.angle_beta   90.00
_cell.angle_gamma   90.00
#
_symmetry.space_group_name_H-M   'P 1'
#
loop_
_entity.id
_entity.type
_entity.pdbx_description
1 polymer ?
#
loop_
_entity_poly.entity_id
_entity_poly.type
_entity_poly.pdbx_seq_one_letter_code
_entity_poly.pdbx_strand_id
1 'polypeptide(L)'
;MALKYNDFTLQELMAVAAARELKDGEKVIIGTGLPLLGAFLAQKTHAPNMVAIYESGAIDCKPLVTPFSVADSVLAPGSAMQGGLMEGLGIVHAGDLDVGFLGGAQIDRYGNLNTHVIGDYRNPQVRFAGSGGSNDIGAGCRRTIVMMLHQKQRFPEKVDFVTTPGYFRGGKERDKMGFSGGGPSVVVSTLGILRFHPKTKEMYLASYHPGVTIEQIKDNTGWDLVVAKDVKETERPDPELIRILREELDPTGVFLKKK
;
A
#
# COMPACT_ATOMS: atom_id res chain seq x y z
N MET A 1 7.10 -8.57 -19.39
CA MET A 1 5.92 -9.46 -19.58
C MET A 1 5.25 -9.62 -18.23
N ALA A 2 3.95 -9.35 -18.10
CA ALA A 2 3.24 -9.62 -16.84
C ALA A 2 3.24 -11.14 -16.60
N LEU A 3 3.65 -11.59 -15.41
CA LEU A 3 3.52 -12.98 -14.99
C LEU A 3 2.04 -13.35 -15.08
N LYS A 4 1.71 -14.35 -15.91
CA LYS A 4 0.35 -14.88 -16.06
C LYS A 4 0.30 -16.21 -15.31
N TYR A 5 -0.48 -16.27 -14.24
CA TYR A 5 -0.81 -17.53 -13.60
C TYR A 5 -2.05 -18.11 -14.30
N ASN A 6 -2.20 -19.44 -14.24
CA ASN A 6 -3.32 -20.13 -14.88
C ASN A 6 -4.66 -19.71 -14.24
N ASP A 7 -4.68 -19.52 -12.92
CA ASP A 7 -5.92 -19.33 -12.16
C ASP A 7 -6.13 -17.89 -11.65
N PHE A 8 -5.05 -17.11 -11.53
CA PHE A 8 -5.09 -15.71 -11.06
C PHE A 8 -4.11 -14.80 -11.81
N THR A 9 -4.18 -13.50 -11.55
CA THR A 9 -3.26 -12.48 -12.07
C THR A 9 -2.36 -11.94 -10.97
N LEU A 10 -1.26 -11.28 -11.35
CA LEU A 10 -0.40 -10.60 -10.38
C LEU A 10 -1.14 -9.51 -9.59
N GLN A 11 -2.05 -8.78 -10.22
CA GLN A 11 -2.85 -7.76 -9.54
C GLN A 11 -3.75 -8.39 -8.47
N GLU A 12 -4.38 -9.53 -8.77
CA GLU A 12 -5.20 -10.29 -7.81
C GLU A 12 -4.35 -10.84 -6.67
N LEU A 13 -3.16 -11.39 -6.95
CA LEU A 13 -2.21 -11.82 -5.93
C LEU A 13 -1.84 -10.67 -4.98
N MET A 14 -1.55 -9.49 -5.52
CA MET A 14 -1.19 -8.32 -4.72
C MET A 14 -2.37 -7.81 -3.89
N ALA A 15 -3.58 -7.80 -4.43
CA ALA A 15 -4.78 -7.42 -3.68
C ALA A 15 -5.06 -8.41 -2.53
N VAL A 16 -4.90 -9.71 -2.77
CA VAL A 16 -5.04 -10.76 -1.74
C VAL A 16 -3.93 -10.64 -0.69
N ALA A 17 -2.69 -10.39 -1.10
CA ALA A 17 -1.58 -10.14 -0.18
C ALA A 17 -1.86 -8.92 0.71
N ALA A 18 -2.34 -7.81 0.12
CA ALA A 18 -2.75 -6.63 0.88
C ALA A 18 -3.91 -6.92 1.84
N ALA A 19 -4.92 -7.69 1.42
CA ALA A 19 -6.04 -8.07 2.27
C ALA A 19 -5.59 -8.83 3.52
N ARG A 20 -4.66 -9.78 3.36
CA ARG A 20 -4.10 -10.59 4.47
C ARG A 20 -3.31 -9.77 5.50
N GLU A 21 -2.94 -8.53 5.19
CA GLU A 21 -2.26 -7.63 6.12
C GLU A 21 -3.24 -6.86 7.03
N LEU A 22 -4.54 -6.96 6.80
CA LEU A 22 -5.57 -6.26 7.55
C LEU A 22 -6.15 -7.17 8.64
N LYS A 23 -6.67 -6.57 9.70
CA LYS A 23 -7.32 -7.27 10.80
C LYS A 23 -8.73 -6.76 11.00
N ASP A 24 -9.57 -7.64 11.55
CA ASP A 24 -10.93 -7.27 11.92
C ASP A 24 -10.94 -6.11 12.91
N GLY A 25 -11.85 -5.14 12.69
CA GLY A 25 -11.99 -3.95 13.52
C GLY A 25 -10.97 -2.83 13.29
N GLU A 26 -9.98 -2.99 12.41
CA GLU A 26 -9.04 -1.91 12.10
C GLU A 26 -9.74 -0.77 11.32
N LYS A 27 -9.36 0.47 11.64
CA LYS A 27 -9.71 1.66 10.86
C LYS A 27 -8.65 1.90 9.80
N VAL A 28 -9.04 1.78 8.53
CA VAL A 28 -8.13 1.72 7.39
C VAL A 28 -8.40 2.87 6.44
N ILE A 29 -7.42 3.75 6.28
CA ILE A 29 -7.48 4.79 5.25
C ILE A 29 -6.98 4.24 3.91
N ILE A 30 -7.85 4.30 2.90
CA ILE A 30 -7.65 3.70 1.58
C ILE A 30 -7.76 4.73 0.47
N GLY A 31 -7.01 4.48 -0.61
CA GLY A 31 -7.15 5.18 -1.88
C GLY A 31 -8.00 4.38 -2.86
N THR A 32 -7.68 4.46 -4.15
CA THR A 32 -8.29 3.66 -5.21
C THR A 32 -7.35 2.55 -5.70
N GLY A 33 -7.79 1.71 -6.63
CA GLY A 33 -6.97 0.66 -7.22
C GLY A 33 -6.84 -0.60 -6.37
N LEU A 34 -5.67 -1.22 -6.38
CA LEU A 34 -5.44 -2.46 -5.62
C LEU A 34 -5.56 -2.31 -4.09
N PRO A 35 -5.16 -1.18 -3.45
CA PRO A 35 -5.45 -0.95 -2.03
C PRO A 35 -6.93 -1.08 -1.68
N LEU A 36 -7.80 -0.49 -2.51
CA LEU A 36 -9.25 -0.56 -2.36
C LEU A 36 -9.76 -2.00 -2.43
N LEU A 37 -9.31 -2.74 -3.46
CA LEU A 37 -9.69 -4.14 -3.63
C LEU A 37 -9.21 -5.01 -2.47
N GLY A 38 -7.99 -4.81 -1.97
CA GLY A 38 -7.47 -5.53 -0.82
C GLY A 38 -8.27 -5.25 0.47
N ALA A 39 -8.61 -3.98 0.72
CA ALA A 39 -9.39 -3.60 1.89
C ALA A 39 -10.80 -4.17 1.88
N PHE A 40 -11.53 -4.03 0.77
CA PHE A 40 -12.88 -4.58 0.68
C PHE A 40 -12.89 -6.11 0.57
N LEU A 41 -11.82 -6.74 0.05
CA LEU A 41 -11.67 -8.19 0.11
C LEU A 41 -11.49 -8.67 1.56
N ALA A 42 -10.69 -7.97 2.37
CA ALA A 42 -10.58 -8.26 3.80
C ALA A 42 -11.95 -8.11 4.49
N GLN A 43 -12.66 -7.01 4.22
CA GLN A 43 -13.99 -6.74 4.78
C GLN A 43 -15.03 -7.80 4.40
N LYS A 44 -15.01 -8.32 3.16
CA LYS A 44 -15.91 -9.41 2.73
C LYS A 44 -15.55 -10.79 3.27
N THR A 45 -14.38 -10.96 3.87
CA THR A 45 -13.85 -12.27 4.24
C THR A 45 -13.58 -12.39 5.74
N HIS A 46 -12.40 -11.96 6.19
CA HIS A 46 -11.88 -12.24 7.52
C HIS A 46 -11.92 -11.01 8.45
N ALA A 47 -12.27 -9.83 7.94
CA ALA A 47 -12.29 -8.57 8.68
C ALA A 47 -13.60 -7.78 8.51
N PRO A 48 -14.78 -8.39 8.75
CA PRO A 48 -16.09 -7.78 8.47
C PRO A 48 -16.40 -6.48 9.23
N ASN A 49 -15.72 -6.22 10.36
CA ASN A 49 -15.84 -5.02 11.18
C ASN A 49 -14.75 -3.98 10.88
N MET A 50 -13.89 -4.19 9.87
CA MET A 50 -12.94 -3.18 9.40
C MET A 50 -13.69 -1.94 8.92
N VAL A 51 -13.22 -0.76 9.29
CA VAL A 51 -13.80 0.54 8.91
C VAL A 51 -12.97 1.16 7.78
N ALA A 52 -13.54 1.25 6.58
CA ALA A 52 -12.90 1.88 5.43
C ALA A 52 -13.07 3.41 5.48
N ILE A 53 -11.98 4.15 5.32
CA ILE A 53 -11.95 5.62 5.37
C ILE A 53 -11.27 6.15 4.11
N TYR A 54 -11.84 7.19 3.50
CA TYR A 54 -11.22 7.90 2.38
C TYR A 54 -10.79 9.29 2.81
N GLU A 55 -9.67 9.78 2.25
CA GLU A 55 -9.15 11.12 2.56
C GLU A 55 -10.15 12.24 2.23
N SER A 56 -11.09 11.98 1.32
CA SER A 56 -12.19 12.89 0.94
C SER A 56 -13.24 13.09 2.04
N GLY A 57 -13.27 12.25 3.06
CA GLY A 57 -14.26 12.30 4.15
C GLY A 57 -15.39 11.27 4.06
N ALA A 58 -15.33 10.31 3.13
CA ALA A 58 -16.24 9.15 3.17
C ALA A 58 -15.78 8.15 4.25
N ILE A 59 -16.61 7.95 5.27
CA ILE A 59 -16.30 7.10 6.44
C ILE A 59 -17.25 5.89 6.47
N ASP A 60 -16.66 4.70 6.65
CA ASP A 60 -17.32 3.39 6.63
C ASP A 60 -18.23 3.17 5.40
N CYS A 61 -17.73 3.53 4.22
CA CYS A 61 -18.48 3.41 2.99
C CYS A 61 -18.61 1.95 2.54
N LYS A 62 -19.75 1.61 1.94
CA LYS A 62 -20.05 0.28 1.39
C LYS A 62 -20.48 0.41 -0.07
N PRO A 63 -19.58 0.83 -0.97
CA PRO A 63 -19.95 1.15 -2.34
C PRO A 63 -20.45 -0.10 -3.07
N LEU A 64 -21.55 0.02 -3.79
CA LEU A 64 -22.13 -1.07 -4.61
C LEU A 64 -21.36 -1.31 -5.91
N VAL A 65 -20.60 -0.32 -6.35
CA VAL A 65 -19.76 -0.37 -7.55
C VAL A 65 -18.38 0.14 -7.22
N THR A 66 -17.37 -0.34 -7.93
CA THR A 66 -15.97 0.01 -7.70
C THR A 66 -15.74 1.52 -7.91
N PRO A 67 -15.34 2.27 -6.86
CA PRO A 67 -15.07 3.70 -6.98
C PRO A 67 -13.86 3.98 -7.88
N PHE A 68 -14.00 4.94 -8.80
CA PHE A 68 -12.88 5.37 -9.66
C PHE A 68 -11.97 6.39 -8.99
N SER A 69 -12.52 7.16 -8.05
CA SER A 69 -11.84 8.25 -7.33
C SER A 69 -12.11 8.15 -5.83
N VAL A 70 -11.22 8.73 -5.03
CA VAL A 70 -11.44 8.88 -3.59
C VAL A 70 -12.61 9.80 -3.25
N ALA A 71 -13.05 10.64 -4.19
CA ALA A 71 -14.20 11.54 -4.05
C ALA A 71 -15.36 11.16 -4.99
N ASP A 72 -15.42 9.90 -5.42
CA ASP A 72 -16.49 9.40 -6.28
C ASP A 72 -17.83 9.37 -5.53
N SER A 73 -18.91 9.80 -6.18
CA SER A 73 -20.25 9.88 -5.55
C SER A 73 -20.80 8.52 -5.17
N VAL A 74 -20.28 7.44 -5.77
CA VAL A 74 -20.63 6.05 -5.42
C VAL A 74 -20.20 5.67 -4.01
N LEU A 75 -19.33 6.45 -3.37
CA LEU A 75 -18.94 6.28 -1.96
C LEU A 75 -20.02 6.77 -0.99
N ALA A 76 -20.94 7.65 -1.41
CA ALA A 76 -21.92 8.24 -0.49
C ALA A 76 -22.99 7.25 0.01
N PRO A 77 -23.65 6.45 -0.86
CA PRO A 77 -24.67 5.51 -0.41
C PRO A 77 -24.11 4.46 0.55
N GLY A 78 -24.77 4.29 1.70
CA GLY A 78 -24.39 3.29 2.70
C GLY A 78 -23.18 3.65 3.57
N SER A 79 -22.59 4.85 3.40
CA SER A 79 -21.59 5.37 4.32
C SER A 79 -22.16 5.72 5.68
N ALA A 80 -21.38 5.50 6.74
CA ALA A 80 -21.72 6.00 8.08
C ALA A 80 -21.67 7.53 8.16
N MET A 81 -20.74 8.15 7.41
CA MET A 81 -20.63 9.60 7.33
C MET A 81 -20.07 10.06 5.98
N GLN A 82 -20.53 11.23 5.53
CA GLN A 82 -19.93 12.01 4.45
C GLN A 82 -19.44 13.34 5.03
N GLY A 83 -18.14 13.51 5.10
CA GLY A 83 -17.47 14.74 5.54
C GLY A 83 -16.62 15.34 4.41
N GLY A 84 -15.55 16.05 4.80
CA GLY A 84 -14.53 16.55 3.90
C GLY A 84 -13.13 16.10 4.31
N LEU A 85 -12.12 16.80 3.77
CA LEU A 85 -10.71 16.56 4.07
C LEU A 85 -10.40 16.62 5.58
N MET A 86 -11.07 17.50 6.32
CA MET A 86 -10.89 17.62 7.77
C MET A 86 -11.32 16.36 8.50
N GLU A 87 -12.44 15.75 8.12
CA GLU A 87 -12.90 14.50 8.70
C GLU A 87 -12.08 13.30 8.22
N GLY A 88 -11.70 13.25 6.94
CA GLY A 88 -10.91 12.14 6.39
C GLY A 88 -9.49 12.09 6.94
N LEU A 89 -8.77 13.21 6.91
CA LEU A 89 -7.37 13.29 7.34
C LEU A 89 -7.20 13.72 8.80
N GLY A 90 -8.17 14.42 9.40
CA GLY A 90 -8.10 14.80 10.81
C GLY A 90 -8.07 13.60 11.75
N ILE A 91 -8.68 12.47 11.38
CA ILE A 91 -8.60 11.21 12.15
C ILE A 91 -7.14 10.69 12.20
N VAL A 92 -6.35 10.92 11.15
CA VAL A 92 -4.91 10.60 11.15
C VAL A 92 -4.20 11.37 12.26
N HIS A 93 -4.48 12.67 12.37
CA HIS A 93 -3.87 13.56 13.36
C HIS A 93 -4.35 13.30 14.78
N ALA A 94 -5.58 12.79 14.93
CA ALA A 94 -6.11 12.32 16.21
C ALA A 94 -5.43 11.03 16.72
N GLY A 95 -4.63 10.34 15.88
CA GLY A 95 -3.97 9.08 16.25
C GLY A 95 -4.89 7.86 16.23
N ASP A 96 -6.04 8.00 15.56
CA ASP A 96 -7.13 7.02 15.58
C ASP A 96 -7.15 6.09 14.37
N LEU A 97 -6.23 6.25 13.41
CA LEU A 97 -6.10 5.35 12.25
C LEU A 97 -5.07 4.26 12.48
N ASP A 98 -5.50 3.01 12.27
CA ASP A 98 -4.66 1.83 12.41
C ASP A 98 -3.74 1.66 11.21
N VAL A 99 -4.32 1.68 10.01
CA VAL A 99 -3.64 1.30 8.78
C VAL A 99 -3.83 2.34 7.71
N GLY A 100 -2.72 2.77 7.11
CA GLY A 100 -2.72 3.59 5.91
C GLY A 100 -2.18 2.85 4.70
N PHE A 101 -2.96 2.80 3.62
CA PHE A 101 -2.43 2.35 2.33
C PHE A 101 -1.71 3.50 1.63
N LEU A 102 -0.54 3.17 1.07
CA LEU A 102 0.32 4.13 0.37
C LEU A 102 0.88 3.52 -0.92
N GLY A 103 1.38 4.38 -1.80
CA GLY A 103 2.14 4.03 -2.98
C GLY A 103 3.08 5.17 -3.36
N GLY A 104 4.01 4.92 -4.27
CA GLY A 104 5.04 5.89 -4.61
C GLY A 104 5.62 5.76 -6.02
N ALA A 105 6.28 6.82 -6.46
CA ALA A 105 7.19 6.76 -7.60
C ALA A 105 8.49 6.04 -7.21
N GLN A 106 9.05 6.38 -6.04
CA GLN A 106 10.19 5.70 -5.44
C GLN A 106 9.89 5.29 -3.99
N ILE A 107 10.56 4.23 -3.54
CA ILE A 107 10.68 3.81 -2.14
C ILE A 107 12.14 3.45 -1.87
N ASP A 108 12.71 3.89 -0.75
CA ASP A 108 14.09 3.53 -0.39
C ASP A 108 14.18 2.40 0.65
N ARG A 109 15.42 2.03 1.01
CA ARG A 109 15.73 0.93 1.93
C ARG A 109 15.13 1.08 3.34
N TYR A 110 14.68 2.28 3.71
CA TYR A 110 14.03 2.56 5.00
C TYR A 110 12.54 2.92 4.85
N GLY A 111 11.98 2.70 3.66
CA GLY A 111 10.56 2.88 3.37
C GLY A 111 10.12 4.34 3.24
N ASN A 112 11.06 5.28 3.01
CA ASN A 112 10.68 6.65 2.67
C ASN A 112 10.12 6.65 1.24
N LEU A 113 9.00 7.34 1.02
CA LEU A 113 8.36 7.40 -0.30
C LEU A 113 8.55 8.74 -0.97
N ASN A 114 8.61 8.69 -2.29
CA ASN A 114 8.60 9.85 -3.15
C ASN A 114 7.42 9.82 -4.11
N THR A 115 6.57 10.84 -4.04
CA THR A 115 5.49 11.11 -4.98
C THR A 115 5.53 12.55 -5.48
N HIS A 116 6.67 13.24 -5.33
CA HIS A 116 6.83 14.65 -5.73
C HIS A 116 7.65 14.82 -7.00
N VAL A 117 8.92 14.45 -6.99
CA VAL A 117 9.88 14.80 -8.04
C VAL A 117 10.96 13.75 -8.23
N ILE A 118 11.46 13.57 -9.45
CA ILE A 118 12.72 12.88 -9.73
C ILE A 118 13.78 13.95 -10.07
N GLY A 119 14.96 13.84 -9.47
CA GLY A 119 16.05 14.82 -9.58
C GLY A 119 15.92 16.01 -8.63
N ASP A 120 16.49 17.15 -9.02
CA ASP A 120 16.48 18.38 -8.20
C ASP A 120 15.06 18.91 -7.98
N TYR A 121 14.74 19.33 -6.76
CA TYR A 121 13.39 19.79 -6.42
C TYR A 121 12.98 21.08 -7.15
N ARG A 122 13.92 22.00 -7.36
CA ARG A 122 13.64 23.30 -7.99
C ARG A 122 13.64 23.21 -9.52
N ASN A 123 14.35 22.23 -10.08
CA ASN A 123 14.37 21.93 -11.51
C ASN A 123 14.27 20.41 -11.77
N PRO A 124 13.08 19.81 -11.57
CA PRO A 124 12.92 18.36 -11.60
C PRO A 124 12.96 17.80 -13.02
N GLN A 125 13.54 16.60 -13.16
CA GLN A 125 13.47 15.85 -14.42
C GLN A 125 12.06 15.32 -14.67
N VAL A 126 11.38 14.90 -13.60
CA VAL A 126 9.98 14.44 -13.63
C VAL A 126 9.24 15.04 -12.45
N ARG A 127 8.06 15.61 -12.69
CA ARG A 127 7.14 16.10 -11.67
C ARG A 127 5.92 15.20 -11.56
N PHE A 128 5.56 14.84 -10.33
CA PHE A 128 4.36 14.08 -10.01
C PHE A 128 3.31 14.96 -9.30
N ALA A 129 2.17 14.35 -8.95
CA ALA A 129 1.05 15.02 -8.29
C ALA A 129 1.42 15.66 -6.94
N GLY A 130 2.43 15.13 -6.23
CA GLY A 130 2.86 15.62 -4.93
C GLY A 130 2.32 14.78 -3.77
N SER A 131 2.20 15.41 -2.60
CA SER A 131 1.84 14.71 -1.36
C SER A 131 0.45 14.08 -1.40
N GLY A 132 -0.58 14.86 -1.78
CA GLY A 132 -1.94 14.55 -1.32
C GLY A 132 -1.98 14.35 0.20
N GLY A 133 -2.82 13.45 0.70
CA GLY A 133 -2.81 13.02 2.10
C GLY A 133 -1.68 12.06 2.49
N SER A 134 -0.80 11.65 1.57
CA SER A 134 0.18 10.59 1.86
C SER A 134 1.15 10.95 2.98
N ASN A 135 1.56 12.22 3.10
CA ASN A 135 2.43 12.69 4.17
C ASN A 135 1.78 12.48 5.54
N ASP A 136 0.54 12.95 5.71
CA ASP A 136 -0.23 12.79 6.95
C ASP A 136 -0.38 11.31 7.30
N ILE A 137 -0.81 10.50 6.34
CA ILE A 137 -1.02 9.06 6.50
C ILE A 137 0.27 8.37 6.97
N GLY A 138 1.39 8.62 6.30
CA GLY A 138 2.69 8.05 6.69
C GLY A 138 3.26 8.61 7.99
N ALA A 139 2.85 9.81 8.39
CA ALA A 139 3.24 10.44 9.65
C ALA A 139 2.45 9.88 10.85
N GLY A 140 1.13 9.68 10.71
CA GLY A 140 0.22 9.47 11.83
C GLY A 140 -0.42 8.08 11.97
N CYS A 141 -0.52 7.28 10.90
CA CYS A 141 -1.12 5.94 11.02
C CYS A 141 -0.25 5.01 11.88
N ARG A 142 -0.87 4.13 12.67
CA ARG A 142 -0.14 3.15 13.52
C ARG A 142 0.79 2.27 12.69
N ARG A 143 0.39 1.92 11.47
CA ARG A 143 1.26 1.31 10.46
C ARG A 143 0.80 1.66 9.06
N THR A 144 1.71 1.53 8.08
CA THR A 144 1.34 1.64 6.67
C THR A 144 1.65 0.38 5.88
N ILE A 145 0.83 0.15 4.85
CA ILE A 145 0.97 -0.88 3.82
C ILE A 145 1.28 -0.17 2.52
N VAL A 146 2.47 -0.41 1.96
CA VAL A 146 2.87 0.24 0.71
C VAL A 146 2.68 -0.72 -0.46
N MET A 147 2.06 -0.25 -1.53
CA MET A 147 1.92 -0.97 -2.79
C MET A 147 2.82 -0.37 -3.87
N MET A 148 3.69 -1.19 -4.47
CA MET A 148 4.73 -0.70 -5.40
C MET A 148 4.90 -1.56 -6.65
N LEU A 149 5.18 -0.90 -7.78
CA LEU A 149 5.82 -1.57 -8.91
C LEU A 149 7.30 -1.76 -8.59
N HIS A 150 7.79 -3.00 -8.64
CA HIS A 150 9.17 -3.34 -8.30
C HIS A 150 10.05 -3.22 -9.54
N GLN A 151 10.80 -2.12 -9.62
CA GLN A 151 11.73 -1.79 -10.69
C GLN A 151 12.92 -1.05 -10.08
N LYS A 152 14.12 -1.23 -10.65
CA LYS A 152 15.35 -0.66 -10.08
C LYS A 152 15.27 0.84 -9.79
N GLN A 153 14.71 1.63 -10.71
CA GLN A 153 14.53 3.07 -10.56
C GLN A 153 13.49 3.48 -9.50
N ARG A 154 12.60 2.55 -9.11
CA ARG A 154 11.57 2.75 -8.09
C ARG A 154 12.04 2.29 -6.71
N PHE A 155 13.10 1.48 -6.65
CA PHE A 155 13.73 1.02 -5.41
C PHE A 155 15.18 1.52 -5.34
N PRO A 156 15.45 2.84 -5.41
CA PRO A 156 16.81 3.35 -5.21
C PRO A 156 17.26 3.15 -3.76
N GLU A 157 18.57 3.16 -3.50
CA GLU A 157 19.08 3.12 -2.12
C GLU A 157 18.54 4.28 -1.26
N LYS A 158 18.33 5.44 -1.88
CA LYS A 158 17.74 6.64 -1.28
C LYS A 158 16.82 7.31 -2.30
N VAL A 159 15.66 7.77 -1.88
CA VAL A 159 14.76 8.55 -2.73
C VAL A 159 15.29 9.96 -2.99
N ASP A 160 14.92 10.53 -4.14
CA ASP A 160 15.32 11.90 -4.51
C ASP A 160 14.66 12.95 -3.60
N PHE A 161 13.42 12.69 -3.20
CA PHE A 161 12.64 13.56 -2.32
C PHE A 161 11.77 12.74 -1.36
N VAL A 162 11.89 13.01 -0.06
CA VAL A 162 11.05 12.37 0.96
C VAL A 162 9.71 13.10 1.01
N THR A 163 8.70 12.53 0.37
CA THR A 163 7.31 12.99 0.46
C THR A 163 6.64 12.46 1.71
N THR A 164 6.74 11.14 1.90
CA THR A 164 6.09 10.43 2.99
C THR A 164 7.16 9.81 3.87
N PRO A 165 7.15 10.08 5.18
CA PRO A 165 8.19 9.63 6.09
C PRO A 165 8.11 8.12 6.31
N GLY A 166 9.20 7.41 5.99
CA GLY A 166 9.42 6.03 6.40
C GLY A 166 10.13 5.99 7.76
N TYR A 167 11.28 5.32 7.78
CA TYR A 167 12.19 5.29 8.92
C TYR A 167 13.41 6.21 8.77
N PHE A 168 13.42 7.13 7.80
CA PHE A 168 14.52 8.04 7.51
C PHE A 168 15.82 7.29 7.20
N ARG A 169 16.81 7.27 8.10
CA ARG A 169 18.05 6.48 7.97
C ARG A 169 18.04 5.22 8.84
N GLY A 170 16.89 4.84 9.37
CA GLY A 170 16.67 3.63 10.15
C GLY A 170 16.80 3.79 11.65
N GLY A 171 16.84 2.66 12.36
CA GLY A 171 16.99 2.63 13.81
C GLY A 171 15.86 3.34 14.55
N LYS A 172 16.24 4.34 15.36
CA LYS A 172 15.33 5.19 16.16
C LYS A 172 15.11 6.58 15.57
N GLU A 173 15.52 6.83 14.32
CA GLU A 173 15.43 8.18 13.77
C GLU A 173 14.01 8.71 13.66
N ARG A 174 13.06 7.84 13.26
CA ARG A 174 11.63 8.21 13.25
C ARG A 174 11.15 8.67 14.63
N ASP A 175 11.49 7.91 15.68
CA ASP A 175 11.12 8.23 17.06
C ASP A 175 11.72 9.58 17.49
N LYS A 176 12.98 9.85 17.13
CA LYS A 176 13.66 11.13 17.42
C LYS A 176 13.03 12.32 16.70
N MET A 177 12.44 12.10 15.52
CA MET A 177 11.73 13.14 14.77
C MET A 177 10.33 13.42 15.32
N GLY A 178 9.83 12.63 16.27
CA GLY A 178 8.57 12.88 16.97
C GLY A 178 7.31 12.53 16.18
N PHE A 179 7.40 11.64 15.18
CA PHE A 179 6.20 11.16 14.48
C PHE A 179 5.34 10.28 15.38
N SER A 180 4.03 10.50 15.38
CA SER A 180 3.07 9.74 16.19
C SER A 180 2.76 8.34 15.63
N GLY A 181 2.83 8.16 14.31
CA GLY A 181 2.58 6.87 13.65
C GLY A 181 3.78 5.91 13.68
N GLY A 182 3.53 4.61 13.51
CA GLY A 182 4.56 3.56 13.63
C GLY A 182 5.41 3.29 12.38
N GLY A 183 5.07 3.93 11.25
CA GLY A 183 5.80 3.83 9.99
C GLY A 183 5.43 2.60 9.14
N PRO A 184 6.21 2.32 8.08
CA PRO A 184 5.88 1.26 7.13
C PRO A 184 6.07 -0.12 7.74
N SER A 185 5.05 -0.97 7.63
CA SER A 185 5.07 -2.35 8.13
C SER A 185 5.37 -3.37 7.03
N VAL A 186 4.97 -3.06 5.80
CA VAL A 186 5.07 -3.96 4.66
C VAL A 186 5.07 -3.20 3.35
N VAL A 187 5.79 -3.77 2.38
CA VAL A 187 5.71 -3.38 0.97
C VAL A 187 5.24 -4.59 0.18
N VAL A 188 4.04 -4.50 -0.39
CA VAL A 188 3.51 -5.46 -1.35
C VAL A 188 3.91 -4.98 -2.74
N SER A 189 4.90 -5.63 -3.34
CA SER A 189 5.45 -5.23 -4.63
C SER A 189 5.10 -6.22 -5.74
N THR A 190 5.30 -5.86 -7.01
CA THR A 190 5.06 -6.79 -8.12
C THR A 190 5.95 -8.03 -8.16
N LEU A 191 7.01 -8.09 -7.35
CA LEU A 191 7.95 -9.23 -7.32
C LEU A 191 7.89 -10.03 -6.01
N GLY A 192 7.30 -9.49 -4.95
CA GLY A 192 7.33 -10.10 -3.63
C GLY A 192 6.87 -9.17 -2.51
N ILE A 193 6.85 -9.71 -1.30
CA ILE A 193 6.52 -8.99 -0.08
C ILE A 193 7.81 -8.67 0.68
N LEU A 194 8.00 -7.40 1.00
CA LEU A 194 9.13 -6.91 1.79
C LEU A 194 8.63 -6.39 3.15
N ARG A 195 9.47 -6.56 4.18
CA ARG A 195 9.19 -6.08 5.55
C ARG A 195 10.42 -5.37 6.11
N PHE A 196 10.29 -4.82 7.32
CA PHE A 196 11.33 -4.00 7.94
C PHE A 196 11.90 -4.70 9.17
N HIS A 197 13.23 -4.74 9.26
CA HIS A 197 13.91 -5.36 10.38
C HIS A 197 13.60 -4.59 11.68
N PRO A 198 13.24 -5.25 12.79
CA PRO A 198 12.69 -4.58 13.96
C PRO A 198 13.62 -3.54 14.61
N LYS A 199 14.94 -3.77 14.56
CA LYS A 199 15.97 -2.88 15.12
C LYS A 199 16.51 -1.85 14.13
N THR A 200 17.13 -2.31 13.03
CA THR A 200 17.72 -1.43 12.00
C THR A 200 16.69 -0.68 11.17
N LYS A 201 15.44 -1.17 11.11
CA LYS A 201 14.36 -0.66 10.24
C LYS A 201 14.68 -0.72 8.75
N GLU A 202 15.70 -1.47 8.38
CA GLU A 202 16.03 -1.71 6.99
C GLU A 202 15.08 -2.74 6.38
N MET A 203 14.70 -2.50 5.13
CA MET A 203 13.83 -3.37 4.37
C MET A 203 14.53 -4.67 3.98
N TYR A 204 13.83 -5.79 4.11
CA TYR A 204 14.28 -7.12 3.72
C TYR A 204 13.19 -7.88 2.95
N LEU A 205 13.59 -8.83 2.11
CA LEU A 205 12.69 -9.70 1.37
C LEU A 205 12.09 -10.77 2.29
N ALA A 206 10.77 -10.77 2.46
CA ALA A 206 10.05 -11.75 3.29
C ALA A 206 9.45 -12.89 2.47
N SER A 207 8.95 -12.63 1.26
CA SER A 207 8.54 -13.67 0.31
C SER A 207 8.68 -13.19 -1.13
N TYR A 208 8.89 -14.10 -2.07
CA TYR A 208 8.90 -13.81 -3.51
C TYR A 208 7.64 -14.36 -4.16
N HIS A 209 7.10 -13.68 -5.17
CA HIS A 209 5.89 -14.15 -5.84
C HIS A 209 6.16 -15.39 -6.70
N PRO A 210 5.14 -16.21 -6.99
CA PRO A 210 5.32 -17.40 -7.81
C PRO A 210 5.98 -17.10 -9.16
N GLY A 211 7.00 -17.87 -9.52
CA GLY A 211 7.77 -17.67 -10.76
C GLY A 211 8.75 -16.49 -10.75
N VAL A 212 8.91 -15.80 -9.62
CA VAL A 212 9.97 -14.78 -9.42
C VAL A 212 11.15 -15.42 -8.70
N THR A 213 12.37 -15.09 -9.12
CA THR A 213 13.60 -15.51 -8.42
C THR A 213 14.11 -14.43 -7.48
N ILE A 214 14.89 -14.83 -6.47
CA ILE A 214 15.52 -13.89 -5.53
C ILE A 214 16.51 -12.99 -6.27
N GLU A 215 17.23 -13.52 -7.25
CA GLU A 215 18.18 -12.79 -8.09
C GLU A 215 17.47 -11.68 -8.86
N GLN A 216 16.30 -11.96 -9.46
CA GLN A 216 15.52 -10.95 -10.16
C GLN A 216 15.12 -9.79 -9.23
N ILE A 217 14.77 -10.09 -7.97
CA ILE A 217 14.42 -9.07 -6.97
C ILE A 217 15.65 -8.22 -6.65
N LYS A 218 16.79 -8.85 -6.38
CA LYS A 218 18.05 -8.15 -6.12
C LYS A 218 18.47 -7.26 -7.28
N ASP A 219 18.36 -7.75 -8.52
CA ASP A 219 18.70 -6.98 -9.73
C ASP A 219 17.81 -5.74 -9.93
N ASN A 220 16.58 -5.80 -9.41
CA ASN A 220 15.60 -4.71 -9.43
C ASN A 220 15.56 -3.89 -8.13
N THR A 221 16.53 -4.09 -7.22
CA THR A 221 16.70 -3.32 -5.99
C THR A 221 18.01 -2.54 -6.04
N GLY A 222 17.98 -1.27 -5.62
CA GLY A 222 19.11 -0.34 -5.73
C GLY A 222 20.15 -0.44 -4.61
N TRP A 223 20.01 -1.39 -3.68
CA TRP A 223 20.91 -1.65 -2.57
C TRP A 223 21.07 -3.16 -2.35
N ASP A 224 22.00 -3.57 -1.49
CA ASP A 224 22.17 -4.98 -1.12
C ASP A 224 20.99 -5.46 -0.26
N LEU A 225 19.98 -6.02 -0.91
CA LEU A 225 18.75 -6.45 -0.25
C LEU A 225 18.98 -7.71 0.59
N VAL A 226 18.77 -7.56 1.90
CA VAL A 226 18.75 -8.68 2.83
C VAL A 226 17.55 -9.59 2.53
N VAL A 227 17.79 -10.90 2.54
CA VAL A 227 16.78 -11.93 2.33
C VAL A 227 16.50 -12.63 3.66
N ALA A 228 15.22 -12.81 4.01
CA ALA A 228 14.83 -13.53 5.22
C ALA A 228 15.35 -14.97 5.20
N LYS A 229 15.70 -15.51 6.37
CA LYS A 229 16.20 -16.90 6.50
C LYS A 229 15.14 -17.93 6.11
N ASP A 230 13.88 -17.60 6.33
CA ASP A 230 12.68 -18.38 6.05
C ASP A 230 11.93 -17.87 4.80
N VAL A 231 12.64 -17.17 3.90
CA VAL A 231 12.07 -16.71 2.64
C VAL A 231 11.44 -17.87 1.88
N LYS A 232 10.24 -17.66 1.35
CA LYS A 232 9.49 -18.65 0.60
C LYS A 232 8.64 -17.99 -0.48
N GLU A 233 8.11 -18.82 -1.37
CA GLU A 233 7.10 -18.37 -2.35
C GLU A 233 5.88 -17.81 -1.60
N THR A 234 5.36 -16.66 -2.06
CA THR A 234 4.14 -16.05 -1.54
C THR A 234 2.97 -17.01 -1.74
N GLU A 235 2.18 -17.19 -0.68
CA GLU A 235 1.02 -18.07 -0.71
C GLU A 235 0.03 -17.67 -1.82
N ARG A 236 -0.34 -18.66 -2.63
CA ARG A 236 -1.27 -18.47 -3.74
C ARG A 236 -2.67 -18.09 -3.21
N PRO A 237 -3.45 -17.29 -3.96
CA PRO A 237 -4.83 -16.98 -3.57
C PRO A 237 -5.71 -18.22 -3.62
N ASP A 238 -6.62 -18.34 -2.66
CA ASP A 238 -7.75 -19.27 -2.75
C ASP A 238 -8.66 -18.87 -3.93
N PRO A 239 -9.15 -19.82 -4.75
CA PRO A 239 -10.08 -19.54 -5.84
C PRO A 239 -11.30 -18.70 -5.43
N GLU A 240 -11.81 -18.86 -4.21
CA GLU A 240 -12.95 -18.07 -3.72
C GLU A 240 -12.60 -16.59 -3.56
N LEU A 241 -11.38 -16.27 -3.10
CA LEU A 241 -10.91 -14.88 -3.03
C LEU A 241 -10.82 -14.24 -4.42
N ILE A 242 -10.42 -15.03 -5.42
CA ILE A 242 -10.38 -14.59 -6.82
C ILE A 242 -11.79 -14.35 -7.36
N ARG A 243 -12.73 -15.23 -7.03
CA ARG A 243 -14.15 -15.07 -7.39
C ARG A 243 -14.72 -13.78 -6.81
N ILE A 244 -14.54 -13.54 -5.51
CA ILE A 244 -15.00 -12.31 -4.84
C ILE A 244 -14.42 -11.05 -5.51
N LEU A 245 -13.11 -11.06 -5.81
CA LEU A 245 -12.46 -9.93 -6.50
C LEU A 245 -13.08 -9.65 -7.87
N ARG A 246 -13.30 -10.68 -8.68
CA ARG A 246 -13.77 -10.54 -10.07
C ARG A 246 -15.27 -10.29 -10.19
N GLU A 247 -16.08 -10.89 -9.32
CA GLU A 247 -17.54 -10.92 -9.48
C GLU A 247 -18.26 -9.95 -8.55
N GLU A 248 -17.67 -9.60 -7.41
CA GLU A 248 -18.32 -8.75 -6.40
C GLU A 248 -17.64 -7.40 -6.22
N LEU A 249 -16.30 -7.35 -6.22
CA LEU A 249 -15.56 -6.13 -5.92
C LEU A 249 -15.17 -5.32 -7.16
N ASP A 250 -14.88 -5.99 -8.27
CA ASP A 250 -14.58 -5.35 -9.55
C ASP A 250 -15.27 -6.02 -10.76
N PRO A 251 -16.61 -6.19 -10.73
CA PRO A 251 -17.35 -6.89 -11.78
C PRO A 251 -17.27 -6.22 -13.15
N THR A 252 -16.97 -4.92 -13.20
CA THR A 252 -16.81 -4.16 -14.44
C THR A 252 -15.36 -4.11 -14.92
N GLY A 253 -14.39 -4.53 -14.10
CA GLY A 253 -12.97 -4.60 -14.46
C GLY A 253 -12.30 -3.22 -14.54
N VAL A 254 -12.66 -2.32 -13.62
CA VAL A 254 -12.09 -0.98 -13.47
C VAL A 254 -10.58 -1.05 -13.22
N PHE A 255 -10.16 -1.97 -12.33
CA PHE A 255 -8.76 -2.12 -11.92
C PHE A 255 -8.16 -3.47 -12.30
N LEU A 256 -8.96 -4.53 -12.24
CA LEU A 256 -8.64 -5.87 -12.73
C LEU A 256 -9.06 -5.97 -14.18
N LYS A 257 -8.11 -5.88 -15.11
CA LYS A 257 -8.42 -6.02 -16.53
C LYS A 257 -9.07 -7.38 -16.79
N LYS A 258 -10.26 -7.37 -17.41
CA LYS A 258 -10.91 -8.59 -17.91
C LYS A 258 -10.00 -9.22 -18.97
N LYS A 259 -9.79 -10.53 -18.87
CA LYS A 259 -9.16 -11.33 -19.93
C LYS A 259 -10.13 -11.50 -21.09
#